data_AF-A0A931XKQ1-F1
#
_entry.id   AF-A0A931XKQ1-F1
#
_cell.length_a   1.000
_cell.length_b   1.000
_cell.length_c   1.000
_cell.angle_alpha   90.00
_cell.angle_beta   90.00
_cell.angle_gamma   90.00
#
_symmetry.space_group_name_H-M   'P 1'
#
loop_
_entity.id
_entity.type
_entity.pdbx_description
1 polymer ?
#
loop_
_entity_poly.entity_id
_entity_poly.type
_entity_poly.pdbx_seq_one_letter_code
_entity_poly.pdbx_strand_id
1 'polypeptide(L)'
;RSHRWPVVVARGTAPSDGPAEVEYLFSRVGADAPDVAPGTLLARGAFGPAASGCTVTGAPVYPSAASRSLLEPFVGEGAALAEHPDCPGGEAMVAAAFGRPAMIGGRVAVLPHDYVADVLDGAASFTGSVTLAGMAPGARVHARGDVAVEGDVGHVVVEAGGSVRLRGVDGAGRARVAAGAGIRATWIRGCLLMARDAIDVDTELVGATVLAAQRVRLLDDGVISGGLVRATEEIVAARIAAGAEATATRIILGSLTRRPGAGSTARLVVTEALEAGVRVTIDGATLEINELMSNVLITQVDGSLRVEPSVA
;
A
#
# COMPACT_ATOMS: atom_id res chain seq x y z
N ARG A 1 -33.34 -42.12 -76.64
CA ARG A 1 -32.83 -40.73 -76.52
C ARG A 1 -32.59 -40.42 -75.05
N SER A 2 -31.36 -40.59 -74.56
CA SER A 2 -31.00 -40.32 -73.17
C SER A 2 -30.84 -38.81 -72.96
N HIS A 3 -31.76 -38.19 -72.24
CA HIS A 3 -31.62 -36.79 -71.80
C HIS A 3 -30.65 -36.77 -70.61
N ARG A 4 -29.40 -36.34 -70.82
CA ARG A 4 -28.51 -35.95 -69.72
C ARG A 4 -28.79 -34.49 -69.42
N TRP A 5 -29.38 -34.21 -68.27
CA TRP A 5 -29.49 -32.86 -67.74
C TRP A 5 -28.10 -32.38 -67.31
N PRO A 6 -27.71 -31.12 -67.57
CA PRO A 6 -26.47 -30.59 -67.02
C PRO A 6 -26.61 -30.48 -65.50
N VAL A 7 -25.76 -31.20 -64.77
CA VAL A 7 -25.62 -31.04 -63.32
C VAL A 7 -24.66 -29.88 -63.09
N VAL A 8 -25.17 -28.77 -62.56
CA VAL A 8 -24.32 -27.67 -62.09
C VAL A 8 -23.72 -28.09 -60.76
N VAL A 9 -22.40 -28.31 -60.74
CA VAL A 9 -21.66 -28.60 -59.52
C VAL A 9 -20.93 -27.33 -59.11
N ALA A 10 -21.57 -26.48 -58.31
CA ALA A 10 -20.89 -25.36 -57.67
C ALA A 10 -20.19 -25.88 -56.40
N ARG A 11 -18.85 -25.79 -56.34
CA ARG A 11 -18.05 -26.15 -55.16
C ARG A 11 -17.31 -24.92 -54.65
N GLY A 12 -17.66 -24.45 -53.45
CA GLY A 12 -16.81 -23.59 -52.64
C GLY A 12 -15.94 -24.43 -51.71
N THR A 13 -14.81 -23.89 -51.25
CA THR A 13 -14.00 -24.49 -50.18
C THR A 13 -14.36 -23.81 -48.87
N ALA A 14 -14.72 -24.61 -47.85
CA ALA A 14 -14.93 -24.06 -46.51
C ALA A 14 -13.59 -23.57 -45.93
N PRO A 15 -13.56 -22.46 -45.17
CA PRO A 15 -12.39 -22.09 -44.40
C PRO A 15 -12.08 -23.16 -43.35
N SER A 16 -10.81 -23.27 -42.96
CA SER A 16 -10.39 -24.10 -41.84
C SER A 16 -9.79 -23.22 -40.75
N ASP A 17 -10.39 -23.26 -39.56
CA ASP A 17 -9.82 -22.63 -38.38
C ASP A 17 -8.58 -23.41 -37.93
N GLY A 18 -7.50 -22.69 -37.63
CA GLY A 18 -6.29 -23.27 -37.05
C GLY A 18 -6.51 -23.64 -35.59
N PRO A 19 -5.72 -24.57 -35.02
CA PRO A 19 -5.79 -24.89 -33.59
C PRO A 19 -5.43 -23.64 -32.77
N ALA A 20 -6.17 -23.36 -31.70
CA ALA A 20 -5.78 -22.34 -30.72
C ALA A 20 -5.13 -23.03 -29.51
N GLU A 21 -3.96 -22.56 -29.11
CA GLU A 21 -3.21 -23.10 -27.97
C GLU A 21 -2.94 -22.02 -26.94
N VAL A 22 -3.21 -22.34 -25.68
CA VAL A 22 -2.84 -21.54 -24.52
C VAL A 22 -1.85 -22.35 -23.70
N GLU A 23 -0.63 -21.85 -23.61
CA GLU A 23 0.42 -22.47 -22.81
C GLU A 23 0.65 -21.66 -21.55
N TYR A 24 0.47 -22.31 -20.40
CA TYR A 24 0.79 -21.75 -19.09
C TYR A 24 2.25 -22.05 -18.75
N LEU A 25 3.02 -21.00 -18.43
CA LEU A 25 4.47 -21.08 -18.24
C LEU A 25 4.89 -21.23 -16.78
N PHE A 26 3.92 -21.42 -15.88
CA PHE A 26 4.15 -21.79 -14.49
C PHE A 26 3.91 -23.30 -14.29
N SER A 27 4.85 -23.99 -13.66
CA SER A 27 4.79 -25.44 -13.41
C SER A 27 3.96 -25.82 -12.18
N ARG A 28 3.68 -24.85 -11.30
CA ARG A 28 2.91 -25.03 -10.06
C ARG A 28 1.98 -23.84 -9.87
N VAL A 29 0.84 -24.10 -9.23
CA VAL A 29 -0.20 -23.11 -8.93
C VAL A 29 -0.62 -23.23 -7.47
N GLY A 30 -0.91 -22.11 -6.82
CA GLY A 30 -1.33 -22.09 -5.42
C GLY A 30 -0.15 -22.00 -4.43
N ALA A 31 -0.28 -22.57 -3.24
CA ALA A 31 0.64 -22.36 -2.11
C ALA A 31 2.08 -22.87 -2.34
N ASP A 32 2.30 -23.73 -3.33
CA ASP A 32 3.63 -24.29 -3.66
C ASP A 32 4.25 -23.65 -4.91
N ALA A 33 3.57 -22.66 -5.50
CA ALA A 33 4.10 -21.93 -6.65
C ALA A 33 5.24 -20.99 -6.22
N PRO A 34 6.30 -20.85 -7.03
CA PRO A 34 7.30 -19.81 -6.83
C PRO A 34 6.68 -18.43 -7.06
N ASP A 35 7.20 -17.42 -6.36
CA ASP A 35 6.74 -16.05 -6.51
C ASP A 35 7.16 -15.50 -7.89
N VAL A 36 6.30 -14.68 -8.47
CA VAL A 36 6.53 -14.01 -9.76
C VAL A 36 6.67 -12.51 -9.54
N ALA A 37 7.52 -11.87 -10.33
CA ALA A 37 7.69 -10.42 -10.36
C ALA A 37 6.78 -9.79 -11.44
N PRO A 38 6.38 -8.51 -11.32
CA PRO A 38 5.70 -7.78 -12.37
C PRO A 38 6.45 -7.88 -13.69
N GLY A 39 5.71 -8.17 -14.76
CA GLY A 39 6.25 -8.40 -16.10
C GLY A 39 6.67 -9.85 -16.38
N THR A 40 6.66 -10.74 -15.39
CA THR A 40 6.95 -12.17 -15.59
C THR A 40 5.85 -12.78 -16.44
N LEU A 41 6.24 -13.49 -17.51
CA LEU A 41 5.31 -14.16 -18.41
C LEU A 41 4.64 -15.35 -17.72
N LEU A 42 3.31 -15.34 -17.67
CA LEU A 42 2.48 -16.36 -17.01
C LEU A 42 1.86 -17.32 -18.02
N ALA A 43 1.38 -16.80 -19.14
CA ALA A 43 0.80 -17.60 -20.21
C ALA A 43 1.03 -16.96 -21.58
N ARG A 44 1.11 -17.79 -22.62
CA ARG A 44 1.15 -17.36 -24.02
C ARG A 44 0.02 -18.01 -24.80
N GLY A 45 -0.63 -17.21 -25.64
CA GLY A 45 -1.70 -17.63 -26.55
C GLY A 45 -1.23 -17.55 -27.99
N ALA A 46 -1.39 -18.62 -28.74
CA ALA A 46 -1.06 -18.67 -30.17
C ALA A 46 -2.22 -19.27 -30.98
N PHE A 47 -2.52 -18.62 -32.11
CA PHE A 47 -3.36 -19.20 -33.15
C PHE A 47 -2.48 -19.95 -34.15
N GLY A 48 -2.78 -21.22 -34.36
CA GLY A 48 -2.18 -22.03 -35.41
C GLY A 48 -2.63 -21.58 -36.82
N PRO A 49 -2.01 -22.13 -37.87
CA PRO A 49 -2.27 -21.72 -39.24
C PRO A 49 -3.75 -21.99 -39.62
N ALA A 50 -4.46 -20.93 -39.99
CA ALA A 50 -5.83 -20.98 -40.48
C ALA A 50 -5.85 -20.73 -41.99
N ALA A 51 -6.74 -21.40 -42.72
CA ALA A 51 -6.86 -21.26 -44.17
C ALA A 51 -8.19 -20.60 -44.52
N SER A 52 -8.13 -19.58 -45.39
CA SER A 52 -9.33 -18.93 -45.93
C SER A 52 -9.98 -19.84 -46.98
N GLY A 53 -11.29 -19.97 -46.90
CA GLY A 53 -12.12 -20.64 -47.90
C GLY A 53 -12.55 -19.69 -49.01
N CYS A 54 -13.34 -20.19 -49.95
CA CYS A 54 -14.01 -19.36 -50.95
C CYS A 54 -15.46 -19.80 -51.17
N THR A 55 -16.34 -18.81 -51.34
CA THR A 55 -17.74 -19.03 -51.75
C THR A 55 -17.81 -19.52 -53.19
N VAL A 56 -18.96 -20.04 -53.60
CA VAL A 56 -19.21 -20.50 -54.98
C VAL A 56 -19.08 -19.39 -56.04
N THR A 57 -19.06 -18.11 -55.64
CA THR A 57 -18.85 -16.94 -56.51
C THR A 57 -17.40 -16.43 -56.49
N GLY A 58 -16.50 -17.10 -55.78
CA GLY A 58 -15.09 -16.72 -55.66
C GLY A 58 -14.79 -15.68 -54.58
N ALA A 59 -15.79 -15.21 -53.83
CA ALA A 59 -15.53 -14.31 -52.70
C ALA A 59 -14.85 -15.08 -51.56
N PRO A 60 -13.76 -14.55 -50.96
CA PRO A 60 -13.04 -15.21 -49.88
C PRO A 60 -13.91 -15.30 -48.62
N VAL A 61 -13.84 -16.44 -47.93
CA VAL A 61 -14.45 -16.67 -46.61
C VAL A 61 -13.31 -16.83 -45.62
N TYR A 62 -13.17 -15.90 -44.68
CA TYR A 62 -12.07 -15.91 -43.71
C TYR A 62 -12.40 -16.82 -42.50
N PRO A 63 -11.39 -17.45 -41.88
CA PRO A 63 -11.56 -18.22 -40.65
C PRO A 63 -12.09 -17.37 -39.49
N SER A 64 -12.76 -18.01 -38.53
CA SER A 64 -13.57 -17.37 -37.48
C SER A 64 -12.78 -16.73 -36.33
N ALA A 65 -11.46 -16.90 -36.31
CA ALA A 65 -10.61 -16.71 -35.14
C ALA A 65 -9.70 -15.46 -35.18
N ALA A 66 -10.20 -14.31 -35.63
CA ALA A 66 -9.41 -13.06 -35.63
C ALA A 66 -9.96 -11.96 -34.70
N SER A 67 -11.05 -12.20 -33.98
CA SER A 67 -11.81 -11.10 -33.33
C SER A 67 -11.86 -11.13 -31.81
N ARG A 68 -11.33 -12.16 -31.15
CA ARG A 68 -11.37 -12.28 -29.69
C ARG A 68 -10.02 -12.74 -29.17
N SER A 69 -9.55 -12.07 -28.13
CA SER A 69 -8.34 -12.50 -27.45
C SER A 69 -8.52 -13.90 -26.87
N LEU A 70 -7.49 -14.74 -27.03
CA LEU A 70 -7.43 -16.08 -26.45
C LEU A 70 -7.26 -16.02 -24.95
N LEU A 71 -6.50 -15.04 -24.46
CA LEU A 71 -6.10 -14.96 -23.07
C LEU A 71 -7.06 -14.12 -22.23
N GLU A 72 -7.78 -13.15 -22.80
CA GLU A 72 -8.76 -12.30 -22.09
C GLU A 72 -9.71 -13.05 -21.16
N PRO A 73 -10.34 -14.19 -21.56
CA PRO A 73 -11.25 -14.93 -20.70
C PRO A 73 -10.58 -15.53 -19.45
N PHE A 74 -9.26 -15.76 -19.52
CA PHE A 74 -8.46 -16.41 -18.50
C PHE A 74 -7.70 -15.43 -17.61
N VAL A 75 -7.78 -14.11 -17.85
CA VAL A 75 -7.17 -13.10 -16.99
C VAL A 75 -7.94 -12.98 -15.67
N GLY A 76 -7.26 -13.30 -14.58
CA GLY A 76 -7.73 -13.10 -13.21
C GLY A 76 -7.09 -11.87 -12.55
N GLU A 77 -7.39 -11.67 -11.27
CA GLU A 77 -6.84 -10.55 -10.49
C GLU A 77 -5.31 -10.65 -10.37
N GLY A 78 -4.59 -9.54 -10.57
CA GLY A 78 -3.12 -9.52 -10.50
C GLY A 78 -2.39 -10.03 -11.76
N ALA A 79 -3.11 -10.51 -12.77
CA ALA A 79 -2.58 -10.79 -14.11
C ALA A 79 -3.07 -9.72 -15.11
N ALA A 80 -2.31 -9.46 -16.17
CA ALA A 80 -2.69 -8.53 -17.22
C ALA A 80 -2.18 -9.02 -18.58
N LEU A 81 -2.83 -8.57 -19.66
CA LEU A 81 -2.31 -8.76 -21.01
C LEU A 81 -1.28 -7.67 -21.31
N ALA A 82 -0.13 -8.06 -21.83
CA ALA A 82 0.92 -7.15 -22.24
C ALA A 82 1.70 -7.74 -23.41
N GLU A 83 2.37 -6.89 -24.17
CA GLU A 83 3.40 -7.35 -25.11
C GLU A 83 4.60 -7.88 -24.32
N HIS A 84 5.13 -9.04 -24.71
CA HIS A 84 6.30 -9.65 -24.07
C HIS A 84 7.34 -10.07 -25.11
N PRO A 85 8.65 -9.85 -24.90
CA PRO A 85 9.70 -10.19 -25.86
C PRO A 85 9.69 -11.66 -26.31
N ASP A 86 9.32 -12.57 -25.41
CA ASP A 86 9.24 -14.01 -25.67
C ASP A 86 7.97 -14.44 -26.43
N CYS A 87 7.09 -13.51 -26.79
CA CYS A 87 5.83 -13.75 -27.50
C CYS A 87 5.62 -12.79 -28.68
N PRO A 88 6.51 -12.77 -29.69
CA PRO A 88 6.38 -11.86 -30.84
C PRO A 88 5.17 -12.25 -31.70
N GLY A 89 4.17 -11.38 -31.79
CA GLY A 89 2.98 -11.58 -32.63
C GLY A 89 1.93 -12.53 -32.05
N GLY A 90 2.10 -12.99 -30.81
CA GLY A 90 1.11 -13.75 -30.04
C GLY A 90 0.59 -12.93 -28.86
N GLU A 91 -0.39 -13.48 -28.15
CA GLU A 91 -0.86 -12.86 -26.91
C GLU A 91 -0.01 -13.32 -25.74
N ALA A 92 0.35 -12.39 -24.86
CA ALA A 92 1.05 -12.69 -23.63
C ALA A 92 0.25 -12.18 -22.43
N MET A 93 0.16 -13.05 -21.42
CA MET A 93 -0.34 -12.71 -20.10
C MET A 93 0.85 -12.63 -19.15
N VAL A 94 1.01 -11.49 -18.52
CA VAL A 94 2.08 -11.20 -17.58
C VAL A 94 1.54 -10.99 -16.18
N ALA A 95 2.37 -11.21 -15.17
CA ALA A 95 2.08 -10.78 -13.81
C ALA A 95 2.03 -9.24 -13.78
N ALA A 96 0.93 -8.66 -13.30
CA ALA A 96 0.83 -7.22 -13.08
C ALA A 96 1.41 -6.79 -11.72
N ALA A 97 1.79 -7.78 -10.89
CA ALA A 97 2.05 -7.66 -9.47
C ALA A 97 3.09 -8.69 -9.02
N PHE A 98 3.82 -8.39 -7.93
CA PHE A 98 4.55 -9.41 -7.17
C PHE A 98 3.56 -10.29 -6.43
N GLY A 99 3.56 -11.60 -6.66
CA GLY A 99 2.66 -12.52 -5.97
C GLY A 99 2.90 -13.98 -6.34
N ARG A 100 1.96 -14.85 -5.96
CA ARG A 100 1.95 -16.25 -6.36
C ARG A 100 0.92 -16.50 -7.45
N PRO A 101 1.30 -17.13 -8.57
CA PRO A 101 0.33 -17.52 -9.58
C PRO A 101 -0.61 -18.58 -9.01
N ALA A 102 -1.91 -18.34 -9.15
CA ALA A 102 -3.00 -19.18 -8.70
C ALA A 102 -4.00 -19.34 -9.85
N MET A 103 -4.65 -20.50 -9.92
CA MET A 103 -5.77 -20.72 -10.84
C MET A 103 -7.08 -20.62 -10.05
N ILE A 104 -7.87 -19.57 -10.29
CA ILE A 104 -9.11 -19.29 -9.57
C ILE A 104 -10.26 -19.27 -10.57
N GLY A 105 -11.20 -20.21 -10.44
CA GLY A 105 -12.36 -20.27 -11.35
C GLY A 105 -11.99 -20.41 -12.82
N GLY A 106 -10.87 -21.09 -13.13
CA GLY A 106 -10.35 -21.25 -14.48
C GLY A 106 -9.57 -20.04 -15.01
N ARG A 107 -9.32 -19.01 -14.19
CA ARG A 107 -8.53 -17.83 -14.55
C ARG A 107 -7.19 -17.83 -13.83
N VAL A 108 -6.15 -17.30 -14.47
CA VAL A 108 -4.83 -17.08 -13.87
C VAL A 108 -4.88 -15.78 -13.09
N ALA A 109 -4.77 -15.91 -11.77
CA ALA A 109 -4.64 -14.80 -10.85
C ALA A 109 -3.23 -14.79 -10.24
N VAL A 110 -2.75 -13.62 -9.83
CA VAL A 110 -1.55 -13.47 -9.02
C VAL A 110 -2.01 -13.03 -7.64
N LEU A 111 -2.02 -13.96 -6.69
CA LEU A 111 -2.47 -13.69 -5.34
C LEU A 111 -1.37 -13.01 -4.54
N PRO A 112 -1.71 -12.00 -3.73
CA PRO A 112 -0.78 -11.47 -2.74
C PRO A 112 -0.38 -12.59 -1.78
N HIS A 113 0.92 -12.73 -1.56
CA HIS A 113 1.49 -13.63 -0.56
C HIS A 113 2.18 -12.79 0.52
N ASP A 114 2.21 -13.29 1.75
CA ASP A 114 2.98 -12.68 2.82
C ASP A 114 4.46 -12.98 2.57
N TYR A 115 5.22 -11.93 2.31
CA TYR A 115 6.64 -12.06 2.05
C TYR A 115 7.41 -12.02 3.35
N VAL A 116 8.33 -12.96 3.55
CA VAL A 116 9.37 -12.83 4.57
C VAL A 116 10.68 -12.69 3.81
N ALA A 117 11.30 -11.53 3.92
CA ALA A 117 12.60 -11.25 3.32
C ALA A 117 13.61 -10.85 4.40
N ASP A 118 14.89 -11.06 4.08
CA ASP A 118 16.00 -10.66 4.93
C ASP A 118 16.15 -9.12 4.94
N VAL A 119 17.39 -8.62 4.81
CA VAL A 119 17.65 -7.18 4.76
C VAL A 119 17.36 -6.67 3.36
N LEU A 120 16.44 -5.71 3.25
CA LEU A 120 16.18 -5.03 1.98
C LEU A 120 17.29 -4.02 1.69
N ASP A 121 18.02 -4.22 0.61
CA ASP A 121 19.03 -3.28 0.09
C ASP A 121 18.56 -2.69 -1.25
N GLY A 122 17.81 -1.60 -1.20
CA GLY A 122 17.31 -0.90 -2.38
C GLY A 122 15.80 -0.70 -2.39
N ALA A 123 15.20 -0.68 -3.59
CA ALA A 123 13.77 -0.45 -3.78
C ALA A 123 13.03 -1.75 -4.09
N ALA A 124 11.97 -2.06 -3.33
CA ALA A 124 11.08 -3.18 -3.59
C ALA A 124 9.61 -2.77 -3.52
N SER A 125 8.76 -3.46 -4.27
CA SER A 125 7.32 -3.26 -4.25
C SER A 125 6.61 -4.60 -4.06
N PHE A 126 5.66 -4.68 -3.14
CA PHE A 126 4.93 -5.88 -2.78
C PHE A 126 3.42 -5.64 -2.93
N THR A 127 2.68 -6.63 -3.42
CA THR A 127 1.21 -6.50 -3.51
C THR A 127 0.47 -7.14 -2.35
N GLY A 128 1.17 -7.95 -1.55
CA GLY A 128 0.71 -8.44 -0.25
C GLY A 128 1.37 -7.71 0.91
N SER A 129 1.29 -8.32 2.08
CA SER A 129 2.03 -7.88 3.26
C SER A 129 3.47 -8.38 3.21
N VAL A 130 4.39 -7.68 3.87
CA VAL A 130 5.81 -8.05 3.91
C VAL A 130 6.36 -7.89 5.32
N THR A 131 7.14 -8.88 5.74
CA THR A 131 7.96 -8.85 6.95
C THR A 131 9.43 -8.86 6.53
N LEU A 132 10.17 -7.83 6.95
CA LEU A 132 11.59 -7.66 6.67
C LEU A 132 12.39 -7.85 7.96
N ALA A 133 13.50 -8.59 7.88
CA ALA A 133 14.45 -8.66 8.99
C ALA A 133 15.13 -7.31 9.25
N GLY A 134 15.29 -6.48 8.21
CA GLY A 134 15.85 -5.14 8.32
C GLY A 134 15.81 -4.39 6.99
N MET A 135 16.24 -3.13 7.01
CA MET A 135 16.36 -2.30 5.82
C MET A 135 17.68 -1.57 5.80
N ALA A 136 18.38 -1.62 4.66
CA ALA A 136 19.58 -0.83 4.46
C ALA A 136 19.25 0.67 4.44
N PRO A 137 20.19 1.54 4.87
CA PRO A 137 19.97 2.97 4.81
C PRO A 137 19.74 3.44 3.36
N GLY A 138 18.66 4.18 3.12
CA GLY A 138 18.25 4.63 1.78
C GLY A 138 17.30 3.68 1.06
N ALA A 139 17.03 2.49 1.62
CA ALA A 139 16.09 1.53 1.06
C ALA A 139 14.66 2.07 1.02
N ARG A 140 13.89 1.58 0.06
CA ARG A 140 12.51 1.97 -0.19
C ARG A 140 11.63 0.74 -0.33
N VAL A 141 10.56 0.66 0.44
CA VAL A 141 9.59 -0.42 0.32
C VAL A 141 8.20 0.17 0.10
N HIS A 142 7.51 -0.36 -0.90
CA HIS A 142 6.10 -0.07 -1.14
C HIS A 142 5.31 -1.37 -1.03
N ALA A 143 4.32 -1.46 -0.15
CA ALA A 143 3.46 -2.63 -0.03
C ALA A 143 2.00 -2.22 -0.12
N ARG A 144 1.16 -3.00 -0.80
CA ARG A 144 -0.29 -2.78 -0.74
C ARG A 144 -0.92 -3.29 0.56
N GLY A 145 -0.33 -4.32 1.17
CA GLY A 145 -0.71 -4.83 2.49
C GLY A 145 0.03 -4.14 3.63
N ASP A 146 0.30 -4.91 4.67
CA ASP A 146 1.03 -4.47 5.86
C ASP A 146 2.55 -4.56 5.66
N VAL A 147 3.32 -3.73 6.36
CA VAL A 147 4.79 -3.82 6.39
C VAL A 147 5.25 -3.99 7.83
N ALA A 148 5.99 -5.06 8.11
CA ALA A 148 6.67 -5.27 9.38
C ALA A 148 8.18 -5.25 9.17
N VAL A 149 8.92 -4.51 10.00
CA VAL A 149 10.38 -4.54 10.03
C VAL A 149 10.84 -4.83 11.44
N GLU A 150 11.46 -5.99 11.63
CA GLU A 150 11.91 -6.49 12.93
C GLU A 150 13.22 -5.83 13.40
N GLY A 151 14.04 -5.38 12.44
CA GLY A 151 15.29 -4.65 12.69
C GLY A 151 15.10 -3.16 12.89
N ASP A 152 16.13 -2.51 13.42
CA ASP A 152 16.20 -1.05 13.46
C ASP A 152 16.42 -0.49 12.05
N VAL A 153 15.73 0.60 11.72
CA VAL A 153 15.82 1.24 10.41
C VAL A 153 16.38 2.65 10.51
N GLY A 154 17.19 3.02 9.53
CA GLY A 154 17.78 4.34 9.42
C GLY A 154 16.94 5.30 8.57
N HIS A 155 17.60 5.98 7.63
CA HIS A 155 16.96 6.85 6.64
C HIS A 155 16.27 6.03 5.53
N VAL A 156 15.06 5.54 5.79
CA VAL A 156 14.29 4.70 4.85
C VAL A 156 13.01 5.37 4.37
N VAL A 157 12.46 4.87 3.26
CA VAL A 157 11.11 5.22 2.80
C VAL A 157 10.23 3.98 2.86
N VAL A 158 9.18 4.01 3.67
CA VAL A 158 8.22 2.92 3.83
C VAL A 158 6.84 3.43 3.47
N GLU A 159 6.20 2.79 2.50
CA GLU A 159 4.82 3.07 2.12
C GLU A 159 4.01 1.77 2.19
N ALA A 160 3.00 1.73 3.04
CA ALA A 160 2.09 0.59 3.17
C ALA A 160 0.65 1.02 2.91
N GLY A 161 -0.10 0.24 2.15
CA GLY A 161 -1.55 0.39 2.04
C GLY A 161 -2.29 -0.04 3.30
N GLY A 162 -1.71 -0.95 4.08
CA GLY A 162 -2.19 -1.37 5.39
C GLY A 162 -1.48 -0.66 6.54
N SER A 163 -1.15 -1.42 7.58
CA SER A 163 -0.44 -0.98 8.78
C SER A 163 1.08 -1.13 8.65
N VAL A 164 1.83 -0.30 9.37
CA VAL A 164 3.29 -0.42 9.45
C VAL A 164 3.71 -0.73 10.87
N ARG A 165 4.52 -1.77 11.07
CA ARG A 165 5.17 -2.09 12.33
C ARG A 165 6.67 -1.98 12.17
N LEU A 166 7.32 -1.15 12.98
CA LEU A 166 8.77 -0.98 13.00
C LEU A 166 9.26 -1.26 14.41
N ARG A 167 10.44 -1.83 14.58
CA ARG A 167 11.05 -1.86 15.91
C ARG A 167 11.51 -0.47 16.34
N GLY A 168 12.32 0.19 15.52
CA GLY A 168 12.87 1.51 15.83
C GLY A 168 13.31 2.24 14.58
N VAL A 169 13.14 3.57 14.56
CA VAL A 169 13.52 4.43 13.44
C VAL A 169 14.46 5.53 13.92
N ASP A 170 15.65 5.62 13.31
CA ASP A 170 16.51 6.81 13.36
C ASP A 170 16.69 7.40 11.95
N GLY A 171 15.80 8.34 11.61
CA GLY A 171 15.73 8.88 10.27
C GLY A 171 16.71 10.01 9.97
N ALA A 172 17.33 10.62 11.00
CA ALA A 172 18.14 11.84 10.87
C ALA A 172 17.48 12.93 9.98
N GLY A 173 16.16 13.09 10.07
CA GLY A 173 15.32 14.02 9.29
C GLY A 173 14.96 13.57 7.88
N ARG A 174 15.43 12.39 7.44
CA ARG A 174 15.28 11.90 6.05
C ARG A 174 14.35 10.69 5.91
N ALA A 175 14.04 9.99 6.99
CA ALA A 175 13.12 8.86 6.94
C ALA A 175 11.67 9.33 6.74
N ARG A 176 10.92 8.57 5.94
CA ARG A 176 9.50 8.79 5.67
C ARG A 176 8.75 7.47 5.77
N VAL A 177 7.71 7.45 6.59
CA VAL A 177 6.89 6.26 6.80
C VAL A 177 5.43 6.66 6.63
N ALA A 178 4.76 6.05 5.67
CA ALA A 178 3.35 6.27 5.37
C ALA A 178 2.58 4.95 5.46
N ALA A 179 1.46 4.97 6.18
CA ALA A 179 0.56 3.84 6.34
C ALA A 179 -0.88 4.23 5.98
N GLY A 180 -1.55 3.37 5.21
CA GLY A 180 -2.97 3.50 4.91
C GLY A 180 -3.90 3.14 6.08
N ALA A 181 -3.35 2.50 7.12
CA ALA A 181 -4.01 2.28 8.40
C ALA A 181 -3.19 2.90 9.55
N GLY A 182 -2.69 2.10 10.49
CA GLY A 182 -1.92 2.56 11.65
C GLY A 182 -0.42 2.33 11.56
N ILE A 183 0.34 3.00 12.42
CA ILE A 183 1.79 2.79 12.58
C ILE A 183 2.07 2.41 14.04
N ARG A 184 2.88 1.38 14.25
CA ARG A 184 3.41 1.03 15.57
C ARG A 184 4.93 0.98 15.55
N ALA A 185 5.58 1.64 16.51
CA ALA A 185 7.01 1.48 16.71
C ALA A 185 7.42 1.60 18.17
N THR A 186 8.55 1.00 18.56
CA THR A 186 9.02 1.15 19.94
C THR A 186 9.60 2.54 20.16
N TRP A 187 10.45 3.02 19.26
CA TRP A 187 11.04 4.36 19.36
C TRP A 187 11.22 5.02 17.99
N ILE A 188 11.10 6.34 17.97
CA ILE A 188 11.02 7.13 16.75
C ILE A 188 11.86 8.39 16.88
N ARG A 189 12.86 8.57 16.01
CA ARG A 189 13.72 9.77 16.00
C ARG A 189 13.87 10.35 14.61
N GLY A 190 13.67 11.66 14.49
CA GLY A 190 14.02 12.43 13.28
C GLY A 190 13.37 11.88 12.00
N CYS A 191 12.07 11.65 11.99
CA CYS A 191 11.38 11.12 10.80
C CYS A 191 10.03 11.80 10.57
N LEU A 192 9.47 11.56 9.37
CA LEU A 192 8.13 11.97 9.00
C LEU A 192 7.21 10.75 8.97
N LEU A 193 6.19 10.73 9.82
CA LEU A 193 5.21 9.65 9.92
C LEU A 193 3.84 10.15 9.48
N MET A 194 3.17 9.38 8.64
CA MET A 194 1.81 9.65 8.17
C MET A 194 0.96 8.40 8.31
N ALA A 195 -0.08 8.45 9.13
CA ALA A 195 -1.04 7.36 9.28
C ALA A 195 -2.46 7.87 9.07
N ARG A 196 -3.28 7.07 8.36
CA ARG A 196 -4.70 7.36 8.18
C ARG A 196 -5.59 6.94 9.34
N ASP A 197 -5.02 6.26 10.33
CA ASP A 197 -5.71 5.88 11.56
C ASP A 197 -4.92 6.37 12.79
N ALA A 198 -4.30 5.45 13.53
CA ALA A 198 -3.58 5.72 14.76
C ALA A 198 -2.06 5.54 14.63
N ILE A 199 -1.29 6.25 15.45
CA ILE A 199 0.14 6.03 15.61
C ILE A 199 0.40 5.68 17.08
N ASP A 200 0.83 4.44 17.33
CA ASP A 200 1.21 3.96 18.65
C ASP A 200 2.74 3.91 18.75
N VAL A 201 3.31 4.50 19.80
CA VAL A 201 4.76 4.48 20.06
C VAL A 201 5.02 3.98 21.47
N ASP A 202 5.93 3.03 21.67
CA ASP A 202 6.08 2.40 22.99
C ASP A 202 6.87 3.27 23.98
N THR A 203 8.00 3.87 23.58
CA THR A 203 8.92 4.52 24.53
C THR A 203 9.23 5.98 24.23
N GLU A 204 9.59 6.35 23.00
CA GLU A 204 10.00 7.73 22.72
C GLU A 204 9.73 8.19 21.29
N LEU A 205 9.37 9.47 21.18
CA LEU A 205 9.18 10.21 19.93
C LEU A 205 10.01 11.49 20.01
N VAL A 206 11.11 11.54 19.28
CA VAL A 206 12.10 12.63 19.36
C VAL A 206 12.30 13.33 18.02
N GLY A 207 12.03 14.64 17.97
CA GLY A 207 12.33 15.49 16.80
C GLY A 207 11.65 15.01 15.51
N ALA A 208 10.50 14.35 15.62
CA ALA A 208 9.76 13.80 14.49
C ALA A 208 8.58 14.68 14.09
N THR A 209 8.14 14.57 12.84
CA THR A 209 6.88 15.13 12.37
C THR A 209 5.89 13.98 12.23
N VAL A 210 4.88 13.96 13.09
CA VAL A 210 3.90 12.88 13.20
C VAL A 210 2.53 13.41 12.83
N LEU A 211 1.93 12.82 11.79
CA LEU A 211 0.64 13.20 11.26
C LEU A 211 -0.28 11.97 11.31
N ALA A 212 -1.13 11.89 12.33
CA ALA A 212 -2.18 10.88 12.44
C ALA A 212 -3.54 11.48 12.10
N ALA A 213 -4.38 10.73 11.39
CA ALA A 213 -5.74 11.19 11.09
C ALA A 213 -6.71 11.02 12.26
N GLN A 214 -6.48 10.08 13.18
CA GLN A 214 -7.32 9.85 14.36
C GLN A 214 -6.59 10.22 15.64
N ARG A 215 -5.65 9.37 16.08
CA ARG A 215 -4.98 9.52 17.38
C ARG A 215 -3.49 9.24 17.35
N VAL A 216 -2.76 9.80 18.31
CA VAL A 216 -1.37 9.42 18.62
C VAL A 216 -1.31 8.96 20.07
N ARG A 217 -0.75 7.78 20.32
CA ARG A 217 -0.64 7.22 21.65
C ARG A 217 0.79 6.84 21.93
N LEU A 218 1.37 7.38 22.99
CA LEU A 218 2.55 6.80 23.58
C LEU A 218 2.10 5.81 24.65
N LEU A 219 2.58 4.58 24.55
CA LEU A 219 2.39 3.55 25.57
C LEU A 219 3.47 3.75 26.65
N ASP A 220 3.37 2.96 27.73
CA ASP A 220 4.29 2.99 28.87
C ASP A 220 4.59 4.42 29.39
N ASP A 221 5.78 4.65 29.94
CA ASP A 221 6.26 5.97 30.39
C ASP A 221 6.79 6.82 29.22
N GLY A 222 6.09 6.75 28.09
CA GLY A 222 6.57 7.26 26.82
C GLY A 222 6.73 8.79 26.78
N VAL A 223 7.80 9.25 26.14
CA VAL A 223 8.17 10.68 26.07
C VAL A 223 8.04 11.24 24.66
N ILE A 224 7.31 12.35 24.51
CA ILE A 224 7.36 13.20 23.31
C ILE A 224 8.37 14.33 23.56
N SER A 225 9.40 14.42 22.73
CA SER A 225 10.40 15.49 22.80
C SER A 225 10.73 16.07 21.43
N GLY A 226 10.17 17.23 21.15
CA GLY A 226 10.48 18.01 19.98
C GLY A 226 9.84 17.57 18.66
N GLY A 227 9.74 18.53 17.74
CA GLY A 227 9.07 18.34 16.47
C GLY A 227 7.58 18.67 16.52
N LEU A 228 6.80 18.09 15.62
CA LEU A 228 5.38 18.37 15.44
C LEU A 228 4.58 17.08 15.55
N VAL A 229 3.68 16.99 16.54
CA VAL A 229 2.75 15.88 16.67
C VAL A 229 1.34 16.40 16.40
N ARG A 230 0.66 15.78 15.43
CA ARG A 230 -0.68 16.16 15.03
C ARG A 230 -1.62 14.96 15.00
N ALA A 231 -2.79 15.12 15.62
CA ALA A 231 -3.90 14.18 15.56
C ALA A 231 -5.24 14.93 15.46
N THR A 232 -6.32 14.25 15.07
CA THR A 232 -7.65 14.89 15.01
C THR A 232 -8.41 14.75 16.32
N GLU A 233 -8.30 13.61 17.00
CA GLU A 233 -9.16 13.27 18.14
C GLU A 233 -8.39 13.21 19.46
N GLU A 234 -7.25 12.53 19.52
CA GLU A 234 -6.61 12.28 20.80
C GLU A 234 -5.10 12.20 20.66
N ILE A 235 -4.40 12.83 21.62
CA ILE A 235 -2.98 12.58 21.86
C ILE A 235 -2.83 12.18 23.33
N VAL A 236 -2.23 11.03 23.58
CA VAL A 236 -1.91 10.54 24.93
C VAL A 236 -0.42 10.31 25.04
N ALA A 237 0.19 10.84 26.10
CA ALA A 237 1.58 10.54 26.45
C ALA A 237 1.78 10.61 27.97
N ALA A 238 2.75 9.87 28.48
CA ALA A 238 3.15 10.03 29.88
C ALA A 238 3.84 11.37 30.08
N ARG A 239 4.82 11.65 29.22
CA ARG A 239 5.64 12.86 29.31
C ARG A 239 5.74 13.60 28.00
N ILE A 240 5.73 14.92 28.09
CA ILE A 240 5.89 15.82 26.95
C ILE A 240 6.92 16.87 27.35
N ALA A 241 8.12 16.72 26.80
CA ALA A 241 9.25 17.59 27.06
C ALA A 241 9.35 18.71 26.01
N ALA A 242 9.96 19.82 26.38
CA ALA A 242 10.36 20.82 25.41
C ALA A 242 11.61 20.33 24.66
N GLY A 243 11.53 20.21 23.34
CA GLY A 243 12.71 19.98 22.51
C GLY A 243 13.70 21.13 22.58
N ALA A 244 14.94 20.90 22.16
CA ALA A 244 15.94 21.95 22.00
C ALA A 244 15.42 23.08 21.08
N GLU A 245 16.03 24.26 21.13
CA GLU A 245 15.53 25.49 20.48
C GLU A 245 15.19 25.31 18.97
N ALA A 246 15.93 24.46 18.25
CA ALA A 246 15.69 24.13 16.84
C ALA A 246 14.59 23.07 16.59
N THR A 247 14.15 22.36 17.63
CA THR A 247 13.17 21.27 17.61
C THR A 247 12.07 21.48 18.63
N ALA A 248 11.59 22.71 18.85
CA ALA A 248 10.49 22.99 19.79
C ALA A 248 9.28 22.05 19.61
N THR A 249 8.74 21.55 20.71
CA THR A 249 7.61 20.60 20.72
C THR A 249 6.30 21.31 20.45
N ARG A 250 5.64 20.95 19.35
CA ARG A 250 4.33 21.48 18.95
C ARG A 250 3.32 20.36 18.87
N ILE A 251 2.21 20.53 19.58
CA ILE A 251 1.11 19.58 19.62
C ILE A 251 -0.09 20.25 18.97
N ILE A 252 -0.65 19.61 17.94
CA ILE A 252 -1.81 20.11 17.22
C ILE A 252 -2.91 19.05 17.25
N LEU A 253 -4.06 19.44 17.78
CA LEU A 253 -5.25 18.62 17.88
C LEU A 253 -6.42 19.24 17.14
N GLY A 254 -7.33 18.39 16.67
CA GLY A 254 -8.54 18.81 16.01
C GLY A 254 -8.38 19.04 14.52
N SER A 255 -9.45 19.53 13.91
CA SER A 255 -9.51 19.75 12.47
C SER A 255 -9.35 21.23 12.15
N LEU A 256 -8.33 21.56 11.35
CA LEU A 256 -8.13 22.93 10.88
C LEU A 256 -9.31 23.48 10.06
N THR A 257 -10.19 22.61 9.56
CA THR A 257 -11.38 22.99 8.77
C THR A 257 -12.67 23.03 9.60
N ARG A 258 -12.62 22.73 10.91
CA ARG A 258 -13.79 22.75 11.78
C ARG A 258 -14.16 24.18 12.15
N ARG A 259 -15.47 24.50 12.08
CA ARG A 259 -16.00 25.78 12.54
C ARG A 259 -15.76 25.95 14.06
N PRO A 260 -15.27 27.13 14.51
CA PRO A 260 -15.24 27.46 15.94
C PRO A 260 -16.66 27.32 16.54
N GLY A 261 -16.79 26.58 17.64
CA GLY A 261 -18.05 26.43 18.39
C GLY A 261 -18.83 25.12 18.21
N ALA A 262 -18.43 24.24 17.28
CA ALA A 262 -18.92 22.85 17.28
C ALA A 262 -18.10 22.06 18.31
N GLY A 263 -18.70 21.66 19.44
CA GLY A 263 -18.00 21.06 20.59
C GLY A 263 -16.91 20.05 20.22
N SER A 264 -15.67 20.34 20.58
CA SER A 264 -14.53 19.51 20.22
C SER A 264 -14.51 18.21 21.00
N THR A 265 -14.26 17.09 20.32
CA THR A 265 -13.89 15.81 20.95
C THR A 265 -12.39 15.70 21.14
N ALA A 266 -11.63 16.71 20.68
CA ALA A 266 -10.18 16.65 20.67
C ALA A 266 -9.63 16.88 22.08
N ARG A 267 -8.78 15.96 22.53
CA ARG A 267 -8.20 16.01 23.87
C ARG A 267 -6.72 15.63 23.88
N LEU A 268 -5.96 16.34 24.71
CA LEU A 268 -4.60 16.00 25.07
C LEU A 268 -4.61 15.41 26.48
N VAL A 269 -4.08 14.21 26.64
CA VAL A 269 -3.95 13.55 27.94
C VAL A 269 -2.46 13.37 28.26
N VAL A 270 -2.03 13.93 29.38
CA VAL A 270 -0.66 13.82 29.89
C VAL A 270 -0.71 13.21 31.28
N THR A 271 -0.18 12.00 31.46
CA THR A 271 -0.32 11.28 32.73
C THR A 271 0.79 11.53 33.73
N GLU A 272 1.93 12.11 33.35
CA GLU A 272 3.02 12.39 34.29
C GLU A 272 3.50 13.84 34.26
N ALA A 273 4.05 14.29 33.14
CA ALA A 273 4.75 15.57 33.08
C ALA A 273 4.60 16.28 31.72
N LEU A 274 4.18 17.54 31.76
CA LEU A 274 4.13 18.47 30.64
C LEU A 274 5.08 19.63 30.94
N GLU A 275 6.22 19.68 30.26
CA GLU A 275 7.28 20.66 30.52
C GLU A 275 6.97 22.06 29.93
N ALA A 276 7.58 23.08 30.54
CA ALA A 276 7.53 24.44 30.05
C ALA A 276 8.20 24.57 28.67
N GLY A 277 7.62 25.36 27.77
CA GLY A 277 8.07 25.56 26.38
C GLY A 277 7.30 24.73 25.35
N VAL A 278 6.42 23.83 25.78
CA VAL A 278 5.53 23.09 24.88
C VAL A 278 4.39 23.99 24.42
N ARG A 279 4.10 23.98 23.11
CA ARG A 279 2.94 24.67 22.54
C ARG A 279 1.87 23.68 22.14
N VAL A 280 0.67 23.87 22.68
CA VAL A 280 -0.51 23.04 22.39
C VAL A 280 -1.54 23.88 21.64
N THR A 281 -2.02 23.39 20.51
CA THR A 281 -3.10 24.01 19.75
C THR A 281 -4.23 22.99 19.58
N ILE A 282 -5.45 23.34 19.99
CA ILE A 282 -6.64 22.50 19.78
C ILE A 282 -7.71 23.32 19.07
N ASP A 283 -8.13 22.89 17.88
CA ASP A 283 -9.15 23.57 17.05
C ASP A 283 -8.92 25.09 16.93
N GLY A 284 -7.66 25.49 16.75
CA GLY A 284 -7.23 26.88 16.54
C GLY A 284 -6.93 27.67 17.83
N ALA A 285 -7.38 27.22 19.00
CA ALA A 285 -7.00 27.81 20.28
C ALA A 285 -5.60 27.32 20.67
N THR A 286 -4.69 28.23 21.05
CA THR A 286 -3.30 27.90 21.36
C THR A 286 -2.97 28.26 22.81
N LEU A 287 -2.27 27.35 23.49
CA LEU A 287 -1.74 27.52 24.84
C LEU A 287 -0.24 27.21 24.81
N GLU A 288 0.55 28.11 25.37
CA GLU A 288 1.97 27.90 25.61
C GLU A 288 2.15 27.56 27.08
N ILE A 289 2.81 26.43 27.35
CA ILE A 289 3.04 25.96 28.71
C ILE A 289 4.24 26.72 29.28
N ASN A 290 4.03 27.49 30.35
CA ASN A 290 5.08 28.32 30.95
C ASN A 290 5.75 27.65 32.16
N GLU A 291 5.12 26.63 32.73
CA GLU A 291 5.54 25.95 33.95
C GLU A 291 5.30 24.45 33.82
N LEU A 292 6.07 23.64 34.55
CA LEU A 292 5.86 22.20 34.58
C LEU A 292 4.47 21.87 35.16
N MET A 293 3.69 21.09 34.42
CA MET A 293 2.40 20.58 34.88
C MET A 293 2.42 19.05 34.93
N SER A 294 1.59 18.45 35.78
CA SER A 294 1.50 17.00 35.94
C SER A 294 0.05 16.53 35.97
N ASN A 295 -0.20 15.34 35.43
CA ASN A 295 -1.55 14.76 35.31
C ASN A 295 -2.54 15.75 34.69
N VAL A 296 -2.37 16.07 33.40
CA VAL A 296 -3.13 17.13 32.74
C VAL A 296 -3.99 16.58 31.61
N LEU A 297 -5.26 16.95 31.62
CA LEU A 297 -6.18 16.85 30.51
C LEU A 297 -6.38 18.26 29.92
N ILE A 298 -6.06 18.45 28.64
CA ILE A 298 -6.35 19.69 27.92
C ILE A 298 -7.43 19.42 26.89
N THR A 299 -8.53 20.17 26.98
CA THR A 299 -9.67 20.11 26.06
C THR A 299 -10.02 21.51 25.57
N GLN A 300 -10.79 21.59 24.48
CA GLN A 300 -11.31 22.86 23.97
C GLN A 300 -12.79 22.99 24.28
N VAL A 301 -13.15 24.05 24.99
CA VAL A 301 -14.54 24.37 25.35
C VAL A 301 -14.80 25.83 25.00
N ASP A 302 -15.83 26.08 24.19
CA ASP A 302 -16.27 27.41 23.78
C ASP A 302 -15.14 28.30 23.18
N GLY A 303 -14.24 27.71 22.38
CA GLY A 303 -13.15 28.46 21.75
C GLY A 303 -11.92 28.68 22.62
N SER A 304 -11.94 28.25 23.88
CA SER A 304 -10.82 28.38 24.82
C SER A 304 -10.32 27.01 25.28
N LEU A 305 -9.02 26.92 25.59
CA LEU A 305 -8.44 25.70 26.15
C LEU A 305 -8.68 25.64 27.66
N ARG A 306 -9.21 24.52 28.13
CA ARG A 306 -9.36 24.20 29.55
C ARG A 306 -8.32 23.17 29.95
N VAL A 307 -7.70 23.39 31.10
CA VAL A 307 -6.69 22.53 31.70
C VAL A 307 -7.31 21.95 32.96
N GLU A 308 -7.49 20.64 32.97
CA GLU A 308 -8.09 19.88 34.07
C GLU A 308 -7.10 18.81 34.55
N PRO A 309 -7.19 18.34 35.80
CA PRO A 309 -6.43 17.17 36.21
C PRO A 309 -6.88 15.94 35.42
N SER A 310 -5.94 15.23 34.81
CA SER A 310 -6.16 13.92 34.20
C SER A 310 -6.43 12.90 35.30
N VAL A 311 -7.65 12.39 35.35
CA VAL A 311 -7.97 11.23 36.18
C VAL A 311 -7.60 10.00 35.35
N ALA A 312 -6.51 9.33 35.73
CA ALA A 312 -6.09 8.06 35.11
C ALA A 312 -7.18 6.99 35.24
#